data_AF-A0A955FTE2-F1
#
_entry.id   AF-A0A955FTE2-F1
#
_cell.length_a   1.000
_cell.length_b   1.000
_cell.length_c   1.000
_cell.angle_alpha   90.00
_cell.angle_beta   90.00
_cell.angle_gamma   90.00
#
_symmetry.space_group_name_H-M   'P 1'
#
loop_
_entity.id
_entity.type
_entity.pdbx_description
1 polymer ?
#
loop_
_entity_poly.entity_id
_entity_poly.type
_entity_poly.pdbx_seq_one_letter_code
_entity_poly.pdbx_strand_id
1 'polypeptide(L)'
;MHRHGYQGRKLGRERDQRRALIKGLADSLVIYESIETTLPKAKEVVPYVEKLITKAKKGDLHNRRQIMAKLATLQASHKLVDDIAPKLQARNSGYLRIERTTLRRGDNAQLARVSFVDDLSKEATKPKSTEKKPAKTVTKKPVAKKASTTAKSTTKRPAAKKAEEKK
;
A
#
# COMPACT_ATOMS: atom_id res chain seq x y z
N MET A 1 -17.48 -0.85 -24.19
CA MET A 1 -16.91 -1.20 -22.86
C MET A 1 -18.03 -1.24 -21.84
N HIS A 2 -18.48 -2.43 -21.43
CA HIS A 2 -19.54 -2.59 -20.44
C HIS A 2 -19.17 -1.86 -19.13
N ARG A 3 -20.02 -0.93 -18.70
CA ARG A 3 -19.87 -0.17 -17.45
C ARG A 3 -20.32 -0.97 -16.22
N HIS A 4 -20.79 -2.20 -16.44
CA HIS A 4 -21.28 -3.07 -15.37
C HIS A 4 -20.10 -3.53 -14.51
N GLY A 5 -20.10 -3.16 -13.22
CA GLY A 5 -19.06 -3.51 -12.25
C GLY A 5 -17.85 -2.57 -12.17
N TYR A 6 -17.77 -1.49 -12.98
CA TYR A 6 -16.67 -0.54 -12.86
C TYR A 6 -16.90 0.44 -11.69
N GLN A 7 -16.16 0.25 -10.60
CA GLN A 7 -16.27 1.02 -9.35
C GLN A 7 -15.39 2.29 -9.29
N GLY A 8 -14.72 2.67 -10.39
CA GLY A 8 -13.81 3.82 -10.44
C GLY A 8 -14.36 5.03 -11.20
N ARG A 9 -13.76 6.20 -11.00
CA ARG A 9 -14.08 7.42 -11.76
C ARG A 9 -13.07 7.63 -12.89
N LYS A 10 -13.57 7.96 -14.10
CA LYS A 10 -12.70 8.23 -15.25
C LYS A 10 -12.07 9.64 -15.24
N LEU A 11 -12.64 10.58 -14.47
CA LEU A 11 -12.16 11.97 -14.33
C LEU A 11 -11.99 12.72 -15.67
N GLY A 12 -12.74 12.34 -16.70
CA GLY A 12 -12.63 12.91 -18.05
C GLY A 12 -11.27 12.72 -18.71
N ARG A 13 -10.51 11.69 -18.31
CA ARG A 13 -9.14 11.44 -18.79
C ARG A 13 -8.98 10.01 -19.31
N GLU A 14 -8.06 9.86 -20.26
CA GLU A 14 -7.59 8.55 -20.71
C GLU A 14 -6.88 7.80 -19.58
N ARG A 15 -6.72 6.48 -19.76
CA ARG A 15 -6.21 5.59 -18.70
C ARG A 15 -4.85 6.04 -18.15
N ASP A 16 -3.91 6.37 -19.03
CA ASP A 16 -2.54 6.69 -18.63
C ASP A 16 -2.43 8.09 -18.01
N GLN A 17 -3.16 9.06 -18.57
CA GLN A 17 -3.30 10.39 -17.97
C GLN A 17 -3.95 10.33 -16.59
N ARG A 18 -4.98 9.48 -16.40
CA ARG A 18 -5.61 9.28 -15.09
C ARG A 18 -4.64 8.66 -14.08
N ARG A 19 -3.84 7.67 -14.50
CA ARG A 19 -2.79 7.07 -13.66
C ARG A 19 -1.74 8.10 -13.25
N ALA A 20 -1.27 8.91 -14.20
CA ALA A 20 -0.32 9.99 -13.94
C ALA A 20 -0.90 11.03 -12.95
N LEU A 21 -2.16 11.42 -13.13
CA LEU A 21 -2.83 12.36 -12.21
C LEU A 21 -2.90 11.82 -10.78
N ILE A 22 -3.38 10.58 -10.60
CA ILE A 22 -3.49 9.97 -9.26
C ILE A 22 -2.11 9.82 -8.63
N LYS A 23 -1.11 9.42 -9.42
CA LYS A 23 0.28 9.29 -9.01
C LYS A 23 0.86 10.64 -8.54
N GLY A 24 0.63 11.72 -9.28
CA GLY A 24 1.07 13.06 -8.90
C GLY A 24 0.38 13.59 -7.64
N LEU A 25 -0.95 13.40 -7.53
CA LEU A 25 -1.69 13.82 -6.33
C LEU A 25 -1.27 13.04 -5.08
N ALA A 26 -0.99 11.74 -5.22
CA ALA A 26 -0.45 10.92 -4.14
C ALA A 26 0.94 11.42 -3.70
N ASP A 27 1.81 11.76 -4.65
CA ASP A 27 3.13 12.32 -4.37
C ASP A 27 3.04 13.62 -3.58
N SER A 28 2.19 14.56 -4.06
CA SER A 28 1.96 15.83 -3.37
C SER A 28 1.35 15.64 -1.98
N LEU A 29 0.41 14.72 -1.81
CA LEU A 29 -0.18 14.43 -0.49
C LEU A 29 0.86 13.91 0.50
N VAL A 30 1.80 13.07 0.05
CA VAL A 30 2.87 12.55 0.92
C VAL A 30 3.88 13.63 1.27
N ILE A 31 4.23 14.50 0.32
CA ILE A 31 5.20 15.58 0.54
C ILE A 31 4.62 16.64 1.49
N TYR A 32 3.42 17.13 1.21
CA TYR A 32 2.82 18.27 1.93
C TYR A 32 1.90 17.87 3.07
N GLU A 33 1.62 16.58 3.25
CA GLU A 33 0.76 16.00 4.30
C GLU A 33 -0.73 16.39 4.22
N SER A 34 -1.04 17.49 3.54
CA SER A 34 -2.39 17.88 3.17
C SER A 34 -2.41 18.52 1.78
N ILE A 35 -3.47 18.21 1.02
CA ILE A 35 -3.74 18.85 -0.27
C ILE A 35 -5.22 19.20 -0.40
N GLU A 36 -5.50 20.22 -1.20
CA GLU A 36 -6.87 20.60 -1.56
C GLU A 36 -7.12 20.31 -3.03
N THR A 37 -8.20 19.58 -3.33
CA THR A 37 -8.55 19.18 -4.69
C THR A 37 -10.06 19.02 -4.85
N THR A 38 -10.53 18.69 -6.04
CA THR A 38 -11.97 18.44 -6.25
C THR A 38 -12.40 17.13 -5.58
N LEU A 39 -13.59 17.09 -4.98
CA LEU A 39 -14.13 15.93 -4.27
C LEU A 39 -14.03 14.60 -5.05
N PRO A 40 -14.30 14.53 -6.38
CA PRO A 40 -14.13 13.29 -7.14
C PRO A 40 -12.68 12.81 -7.22
N LYS A 41 -11.71 13.73 -7.30
CA LYS A 41 -10.27 13.38 -7.29
C LYS A 41 -9.83 12.92 -5.92
N ALA A 42 -10.25 13.60 -4.85
CA ALA A 42 -9.96 13.21 -3.48
C ALA A 42 -10.40 11.77 -3.19
N LYS A 43 -11.62 11.40 -3.60
CA LYS A 43 -12.17 10.04 -3.42
C LYS A 43 -11.41 8.95 -4.19
N GLU A 44 -10.70 9.28 -5.26
CA GLU A 44 -9.87 8.32 -6.00
C GLU A 44 -8.45 8.22 -5.43
N VAL A 45 -7.91 9.32 -4.89
CA VAL A 45 -6.55 9.37 -4.32
C VAL A 45 -6.47 8.63 -2.99
N VAL A 46 -7.49 8.75 -2.13
CA VAL A 46 -7.50 8.09 -0.81
C VAL A 46 -7.25 6.58 -0.87
N PRO A 47 -8.05 5.76 -1.61
CA PRO A 47 -7.83 4.32 -1.64
C PRO A 47 -6.51 3.92 -2.32
N TYR A 48 -5.93 4.81 -3.14
CA TYR A 48 -4.61 4.61 -3.72
C TYR A 48 -3.50 4.78 -2.67
N VAL A 49 -3.55 5.87 -1.90
CA VAL A 49 -2.53 6.21 -0.89
C VAL A 49 -2.64 5.32 0.34
N GLU A 50 -3.86 4.96 0.79
CA GLU A 50 -4.04 4.04 1.91
C GLU A 50 -3.33 2.69 1.68
N LYS A 51 -3.44 2.15 0.46
CA LYS A 51 -2.73 0.90 0.09
C LYS A 51 -1.21 1.07 0.10
N LEU A 52 -0.70 2.26 -0.20
CA LEU A 52 0.73 2.55 -0.12
C LEU A 52 1.20 2.64 1.32
N ILE A 53 0.43 3.30 2.21
CA ILE A 53 0.73 3.38 3.64
C ILE A 53 0.75 1.98 4.26
N THR A 54 -0.23 1.12 3.94
CA THR A 54 -0.26 -0.26 4.44
C THR A 54 0.98 -1.06 4.01
N LYS A 55 1.51 -0.82 2.80
CA LYS A 55 2.77 -1.43 2.36
C LYS A 55 3.98 -0.82 3.06
N ALA A 56 3.98 0.49 3.27
CA ALA A 56 5.07 1.21 3.93
C ALA A 56 5.26 0.72 5.38
N LYS A 57 4.18 0.50 6.11
CA LYS A 57 4.20 -0.04 7.49
C LYS A 57 4.86 -1.41 7.63
N LYS A 58 4.94 -2.21 6.57
CA LYS A 58 5.61 -3.52 6.58
C LYS A 58 7.14 -3.41 6.51
N GLY A 59 7.68 -2.32 5.99
CA GLY A 59 9.11 -2.00 6.03
C GLY A 59 10.06 -2.89 5.22
N ASP A 60 9.58 -3.89 4.46
CA ASP A 60 10.47 -4.76 3.67
C ASP A 60 11.00 -4.09 2.37
N LEU A 61 12.13 -4.58 1.85
CA LEU A 61 12.77 -4.08 0.63
C LEU A 61 11.85 -4.20 -0.60
N HIS A 62 11.05 -5.26 -0.66
CA HIS A 62 10.13 -5.51 -1.76
C HIS A 62 9.05 -4.42 -1.84
N ASN A 63 8.44 -4.07 -0.72
CA ASN A 63 7.43 -3.03 -0.57
C ASN A 63 8.04 -1.66 -0.85
N ARG A 64 9.28 -1.39 -0.40
CA ARG A 64 9.99 -0.14 -0.74
C ARG A 64 10.10 0.01 -2.26
N ARG A 65 10.53 -1.04 -2.99
CA ARG A 65 10.58 -1.04 -4.46
C ARG A 65 9.19 -0.85 -5.11
N GLN A 66 8.17 -1.51 -4.57
CA GLN A 66 6.80 -1.35 -5.06
C GLN A 66 6.28 0.08 -4.86
N ILE A 67 6.59 0.72 -3.72
CA ILE A 67 6.21 2.10 -3.43
C ILE A 67 6.91 3.06 -4.40
N MET A 68 8.21 2.89 -4.62
CA MET A 68 8.98 3.70 -5.58
C MET A 68 8.42 3.62 -7.00
N ALA A 69 7.93 2.45 -7.43
CA ALA A 69 7.28 2.31 -8.74
C ALA A 69 5.93 3.07 -8.83
N LYS A 70 5.24 3.21 -7.69
CA LYS A 70 3.89 3.78 -7.59
C LYS A 70 3.87 5.28 -7.29
N LEU A 71 4.91 5.84 -6.68
CA LEU A 71 5.08 7.28 -6.45
C LEU A 71 5.93 7.93 -7.55
N ALA A 72 5.76 9.23 -7.75
CA ALA A 72 6.43 9.96 -8.83
C ALA A 72 7.88 10.25 -8.48
N THR A 73 8.15 10.57 -7.22
CA THR A 73 9.48 10.96 -6.76
C THR A 73 10.06 9.99 -5.72
N LEU A 74 11.39 9.93 -5.69
CA LEU A 74 12.13 9.18 -4.66
C LEU A 74 11.94 9.82 -3.28
N GLN A 75 11.89 11.15 -3.24
CA GLN A 75 11.69 11.92 -2.02
C GLN A 75 10.38 11.53 -1.31
N ALA A 76 9.26 11.50 -2.04
CA ALA A 76 7.98 11.08 -1.47
C ALA A 76 8.03 9.63 -0.97
N SER A 77 8.71 8.74 -1.71
CA SER A 77 8.85 7.33 -1.32
C SER A 77 9.63 7.17 -0.02
N HIS A 78 10.71 7.92 0.15
CA HIS A 78 11.52 7.90 1.38
C HIS A 78 10.75 8.50 2.54
N LYS A 79 10.16 9.69 2.37
CA LYS A 79 9.32 10.33 3.40
C LYS A 79 8.18 9.42 3.87
N LEU A 80 7.53 8.72 2.93
CA LEU A 80 6.43 7.80 3.28
C LEU A 80 6.88 6.64 4.17
N VAL A 81 8.02 6.03 3.85
CA VAL A 81 8.50 4.82 4.55
C VAL A 81 9.24 5.17 5.83
N ASP A 82 10.11 6.17 5.78
CA ASP A 82 11.05 6.47 6.85
C ASP A 82 10.41 7.41 7.90
N ASP A 83 9.53 8.35 7.50
CA ASP A 83 8.95 9.34 8.43
C ASP A 83 7.47 9.07 8.77
N ILE A 84 6.63 8.83 7.76
CA ILE A 84 5.17 8.77 7.94
C ILE A 84 4.72 7.40 8.47
N ALA A 85 5.22 6.30 7.90
CA ALA A 85 4.79 4.96 8.26
C ALA A 85 4.99 4.61 9.75
N PRO A 86 6.13 4.95 10.40
CA PRO A 86 6.33 4.68 11.82
C PRO A 86 5.35 5.44 12.72
N LYS A 87 4.98 6.68 12.35
CA LYS A 87 4.03 7.51 13.10
C LYS A 87 2.60 6.96 13.02
N LEU A 88 2.24 6.32 11.90
CA LEU A 88 0.93 5.72 11.69
C LEU A 88 0.84 4.26 12.17
N GLN A 89 1.83 3.76 12.93
CA GLN A 89 1.88 2.35 13.31
C GLN A 89 0.71 1.94 14.21
N ALA A 90 0.24 2.82 15.09
CA ALA A 90 -0.87 2.59 16.00
C ALA A 90 -2.23 2.36 15.29
N ARG A 91 -2.39 2.87 14.06
CA ARG A 91 -3.65 2.83 13.31
C ARG A 91 -3.70 1.69 12.29
N ASN A 92 -4.75 0.87 12.32
CA ASN A 92 -4.88 -0.26 11.39
C ASN A 92 -5.39 0.12 9.99
N SER A 93 -6.26 1.13 9.88
CA SER A 93 -6.86 1.58 8.61
C SER A 93 -7.39 3.01 8.73
N GLY A 94 -7.79 3.62 7.61
CA GLY A 94 -8.36 4.97 7.60
C GLY A 94 -7.35 6.04 7.99
N TYR A 95 -6.20 6.05 7.30
CA TYR A 95 -5.09 6.96 7.58
C TYR A 95 -5.36 8.40 7.12
N LEU A 96 -6.27 8.55 6.16
CA LEU A 96 -6.58 9.82 5.52
C LEU A 96 -8.03 10.21 5.81
N ARG A 97 -8.26 11.51 5.95
CA ARG A 97 -9.59 12.13 6.04
C ARG A 97 -9.86 12.94 4.78
N ILE A 98 -11.12 12.95 4.36
CA ILE A 98 -11.63 13.89 3.35
C ILE A 98 -12.59 14.85 4.04
N GLU A 99 -12.29 16.14 3.95
CA GLU A 99 -13.15 17.22 4.42
C GLU A 99 -13.64 18.01 3.22
N ARG A 100 -14.94 18.26 3.14
CA ARG A 100 -15.48 19.13 2.09
C ARG A 100 -15.18 20.58 2.47
N THR A 101 -14.55 21.31 1.56
CA THR A 101 -14.31 22.75 1.70
C THR A 101 -15.36 23.49 0.87
N THR A 102 -14.94 24.49 0.10
CA THR A 102 -15.82 25.41 -0.62
C THR A 102 -16.18 24.90 -2.01
N LEU A 103 -17.13 25.59 -2.65
CA LEU A 103 -17.37 25.47 -4.08
C LEU A 103 -16.41 26.39 -4.80
N ARG A 104 -15.72 25.87 -5.82
CA ARG A 104 -14.78 26.68 -6.61
C ARG A 104 -15.52 27.69 -7.46
N ARG A 105 -15.09 28.95 -7.39
CA ARG A 105 -15.62 30.05 -8.22
C ARG A 105 -15.36 29.76 -9.71
N GLY A 106 -16.39 29.92 -10.54
CA GLY A 106 -16.33 29.75 -11.99
C GLY A 106 -17.00 28.48 -12.49
N ASP A 107 -16.61 27.31 -11.98
CA ASP A 107 -17.16 26.02 -12.42
C ASP A 107 -18.01 25.30 -11.35
N ASN A 108 -18.22 25.94 -10.19
CA ASN A 108 -18.99 25.44 -9.06
C ASN A 108 -18.57 24.02 -8.60
N ALA A 109 -17.32 23.64 -8.84
CA ALA A 109 -16.84 22.32 -8.48
C ALA A 109 -16.64 22.22 -6.95
N GLN A 110 -17.22 21.20 -6.33
CA GLN A 110 -17.01 20.92 -4.90
C GLN A 110 -15.55 20.56 -4.63
N LEU A 111 -14.89 21.38 -3.81
CA LEU A 111 -13.55 21.11 -3.31
C LEU A 111 -13.61 20.26 -2.03
N ALA A 112 -12.50 19.59 -1.79
CA ALA A 112 -12.24 18.79 -0.61
C ALA A 112 -10.76 18.83 -0.27
N ARG A 113 -10.47 18.97 1.03
CA ARG A 113 -9.15 18.80 1.60
C ARG A 113 -8.95 17.34 1.98
N VAL A 114 -7.79 16.80 1.60
CA VAL A 114 -7.32 15.48 2.03
C VAL A 114 -6.15 15.69 2.97
N SER A 115 -6.17 15.06 4.14
CA SER A 115 -5.14 15.17 5.17
C SER A 115 -4.96 13.84 5.89
N PHE A 116 -3.80 13.66 6.54
CA PHE A 116 -3.62 12.58 7.50
C PHE A 116 -4.49 12.80 8.74
N VAL A 117 -5.04 11.71 9.29
CA VAL A 117 -5.89 11.74 10.48
C VAL A 117 -5.07 11.97 11.75
N ASP A 118 -3.92 11.32 11.84
CA ASP A 118 -3.05 11.40 13.00
C ASP A 118 -2.05 12.56 12.82
N ASP A 119 -1.82 13.32 13.88
CA ASP A 119 -0.84 14.40 13.88
C ASP A 119 0.56 13.82 13.68
N LEU A 120 1.16 14.05 12.50
CA LEU A 120 2.52 13.62 12.19
C LEU A 120 3.60 14.39 12.96
N SER A 121 3.21 15.33 13.83
CA SER A 121 4.10 16.08 14.74
C SER A 121 4.35 15.37 16.07
N LYS A 122 3.54 14.36 16.45
CA LYS A 122 3.75 13.59 17.68
C LYS A 122 4.82 12.53 17.44
N GLU A 123 5.84 12.51 18.30
CA GLU A 123 6.87 11.46 18.28
C GLU A 123 6.24 10.08 18.40
N ALA A 124 6.80 9.11 17.66
CA ALA A 124 6.29 7.76 17.56
C ALA A 124 6.14 7.13 18.95
N THR A 125 4.91 6.89 19.37
CA THR A 125 4.64 6.04 20.52
C THR A 125 5.03 4.61 20.14
N LYS A 126 6.21 4.19 20.63
CA LYS A 126 6.67 2.80 20.55
C LYS A 126 5.55 1.90 21.06
N PRO A 127 5.06 0.91 20.29
CA PRO A 127 4.07 -0.02 20.83
C PRO A 127 4.72 -0.82 21.96
N LYS A 128 4.15 -0.69 23.17
CA LYS A 128 4.37 -1.62 24.28
C LYS A 128 4.16 -3.04 23.74
N SER A 129 5.20 -3.85 23.89
CA SER A 129 5.15 -5.30 23.77
C SER A 129 3.94 -5.85 24.51
N THR A 130 2.96 -6.40 23.79
CA THR A 130 1.97 -7.28 24.38
C THR A 130 2.68 -8.56 24.79
N GLU A 131 2.90 -8.66 26.10
CA GLU A 131 3.34 -9.86 26.80
C GLU A 131 2.48 -11.06 26.39
N LYS A 132 3.15 -12.11 25.90
CA LYS A 132 2.60 -13.46 25.86
C LYS A 132 2.33 -13.91 27.30
N LYS A 133 1.06 -13.99 27.68
CA LYS A 133 0.64 -14.76 28.86
C LYS A 133 0.63 -16.25 28.47
N PRO A 134 1.32 -17.14 29.20
CA PRO A 134 1.52 -18.53 28.81
C PRO A 134 0.30 -19.38 29.19
N ALA A 135 -0.28 -20.09 28.22
CA ALA A 135 -1.18 -21.19 28.49
C ALA A 135 -0.35 -22.48 28.63
N LYS A 136 -0.08 -22.89 29.89
CA LYS A 136 0.39 -24.24 30.22
C LYS A 136 -0.82 -25.14 30.50
N THR A 137 -0.95 -26.16 29.66
CA THR A 137 -1.04 -27.61 29.98
C THR A 137 -2.13 -28.11 30.95
N VAL A 138 -2.86 -29.17 30.56
CA VAL A 138 -3.01 -30.47 31.30
C VAL A 138 -3.91 -31.46 30.50
N THR A 139 -3.23 -32.43 29.84
CA THR A 139 -3.49 -33.91 29.82
C THR A 139 -4.79 -34.51 29.25
N LYS A 140 -4.88 -35.71 28.66
CA LYS A 140 -3.98 -36.85 28.32
C LYS A 140 -4.75 -37.75 27.30
N LYS A 141 -4.08 -38.17 26.21
CA LYS A 141 -3.96 -39.51 25.51
C LYS A 141 -5.12 -40.57 25.54
N PRO A 142 -5.13 -41.63 24.67
CA PRO A 142 -4.27 -41.99 23.52
C PRO A 142 -4.98 -42.69 22.31
N VAL A 143 -4.16 -43.19 21.35
CA VAL A 143 -4.40 -44.31 20.38
C VAL A 143 -4.96 -43.85 19.00
N ALA A 144 -4.42 -44.17 17.81
CA ALA A 144 -3.51 -45.22 17.35
C ALA A 144 -2.85 -44.85 16.00
N LYS A 145 -1.67 -45.47 15.77
CA LYS A 145 -1.11 -46.03 14.51
C LYS A 145 -0.89 -45.10 13.30
N LYS A 146 0.16 -45.26 12.47
CA LYS A 146 1.43 -46.01 12.45
C LYS A 146 2.06 -45.63 11.10
N ALA A 147 3.37 -45.34 11.08
CA ALA A 147 4.30 -45.57 9.94
C ALA A 147 4.01 -44.87 8.58
N SER A 148 4.96 -44.48 7.75
CA SER A 148 6.42 -44.51 7.75
C SER A 148 6.89 -43.85 6.45
N THR A 149 8.03 -43.15 6.54
CA THR A 149 9.18 -43.21 5.60
C THR A 149 9.09 -42.69 4.15
N THR A 150 10.04 -41.78 3.90
CA THR A 150 11.05 -41.72 2.81
C THR A 150 10.78 -41.07 1.45
N ALA A 151 11.84 -40.34 1.07
CA ALA A 151 12.41 -40.12 -0.26
C ALA A 151 11.76 -39.02 -1.13
N LYS A 152 12.39 -37.85 -1.28
CA LYS A 152 13.47 -37.52 -2.25
C LYS A 152 13.14 -37.93 -3.68
N SER A 153 12.79 -36.95 -4.51
CA SER A 153 13.09 -36.94 -5.95
C SER A 153 13.23 -35.50 -6.46
N THR A 154 14.37 -34.89 -6.12
CA THR A 154 15.00 -33.88 -6.96
C THR A 154 15.35 -34.51 -8.29
N THR A 155 14.57 -34.24 -9.35
CA THR A 155 15.00 -34.52 -10.71
C THR A 155 15.45 -33.23 -11.38
N LYS A 156 16.77 -33.06 -11.33
CA LYS A 156 17.57 -32.21 -12.20
C LYS A 156 17.67 -32.96 -13.55
N ARG A 157 17.26 -32.35 -14.66
CA ARG A 157 17.64 -32.80 -16.01
C ARG A 157 18.03 -31.59 -16.87
N PRO A 158 19.11 -31.67 -17.66
CA PRO A 158 20.10 -30.61 -17.74
C PRO A 158 19.98 -29.76 -19.00
N ALA A 159 20.65 -28.60 -18.94
CA ALA A 159 20.99 -27.77 -20.07
C ALA A 159 21.89 -28.55 -21.07
N ALA A 160 21.51 -28.52 -22.35
CA ALA A 160 22.38 -28.87 -23.47
C ALA A 160 22.87 -27.57 -24.13
N LYS A 161 24.18 -27.51 -24.35
CA LYS A 161 24.93 -26.50 -25.13
C LYS A 161 25.40 -27.15 -26.45
N LYS A 162 25.70 -26.30 -27.44
CA LYS A 162 26.30 -26.51 -28.80
C LYS A 162 25.30 -26.90 -29.90
N ALA A 163 25.34 -26.40 -31.13
CA ALA A 163 26.38 -25.78 -31.97
C ALA A 163 25.70 -24.86 -33.02
N GLU A 164 26.23 -23.68 -33.41
CA GLU A 164 27.18 -23.45 -34.53
C GLU A 164 26.50 -23.10 -35.89
N GLU A 165 26.70 -21.84 -36.31
CA GLU A 165 27.07 -21.32 -37.65
C GLU A 165 26.30 -21.61 -38.96
N LYS A 166 26.28 -20.57 -39.80
CA LYS A 166 25.88 -20.43 -41.24
C LYS A 166 24.37 -20.34 -41.47
N LYS A 167 23.82 -19.36 -42.21
CA LYS A 167 24.30 -18.63 -43.39
C LYS A 167 23.50 -17.33 -43.53
#